data_AF-A0A7L1WEK2-F1
#
_entry.id   AF-A0A7L1WEK2-F1
#
_cell.length_a   1.000
_cell.length_b   1.000
_cell.length_c   1.000
_cell.angle_alpha   90.00
_cell.angle_beta   90.00
_cell.angle_gamma   90.00
#
_symmetry.space_group_name_H-M   'P 1'
#
loop_
_entity.id
_entity.type
_entity.pdbx_description
1 polymer ?
#
loop_
_entity_poly.entity_id
_entity_poly.type
_entity_poly.pdbx_seq_one_letter_code
_entity_poly.pdbx_strand_id
1 'polypeptide(L)'
;MTTSPPPGCGNISADYYLLCDTEKAWGIVLESLAAAGILITIFLICSLFFLICKVQDNSKRHMISIKFFFLLGTLGVFGLTFAFIIKLNDRTRPTRFFLFGVIFALCFSCLLTHACNLNKLVRGRKPFSWRVLLLFIVSFTLVQVVISVEYLVTMLVHRREEFLSMSRENTNKDFVMLLIYVLFLMALTFLVSMFTFCGSYKSWKRHGAHIFVTALFSIAIWVVWITMLIKGNTVLDKEMWDDPVVAIALVSNGWIFLIMYIVPEICFLTAPLKLEDYPPENDFCQPKFIKQATGVDNRAYTQDEIVQDLREMRNLNYSPYASQFQMKAIEPQNDFSIPRPKARTSPYHDYTGGKSPM
;
A
#
# COMPACT_ATOMS: atom_id res chain seq x y z
N MET A 1 -5.45 24.52 -47.20
CA MET A 1 -4.14 25.19 -47.03
C MET A 1 -3.25 24.24 -46.24
N THR A 2 -2.21 23.68 -46.85
CA THR A 2 -1.25 22.82 -46.16
C THR A 2 -0.34 23.70 -45.31
N THR A 3 -0.61 23.74 -44.01
CA THR A 3 0.25 24.41 -43.02
C THR A 3 1.61 23.75 -43.04
N SER A 4 2.67 24.52 -43.25
CA SER A 4 4.05 24.03 -43.12
C SER A 4 4.25 23.43 -41.72
N PRO A 5 4.96 22.29 -41.59
CA PRO A 5 5.22 21.69 -40.29
C PRO A 5 6.05 22.66 -39.42
N PRO A 6 5.74 22.77 -38.11
CA PRO A 6 6.49 23.62 -37.20
C PRO A 6 7.94 23.11 -37.02
N PRO A 7 8.88 23.97 -36.60
CA PRO A 7 10.28 23.59 -36.47
C PRO A 7 10.45 22.44 -35.46
N GLY A 8 11.08 21.36 -35.92
CA GLY A 8 11.23 20.10 -35.18
C GLY A 8 10.28 18.99 -35.62
N CYS A 9 9.18 19.32 -36.31
CA CYS A 9 8.31 18.34 -36.96
C CYS A 9 8.82 18.02 -38.37
N GLY A 10 9.04 16.73 -38.64
CA GLY A 10 9.25 16.23 -40.01
C GLY A 10 7.94 16.08 -40.78
N ASN A 11 7.88 15.13 -41.73
CA ASN A 11 6.66 14.81 -42.49
C ASN A 11 5.67 13.94 -41.69
N ILE A 12 5.31 14.38 -40.49
CA ILE A 12 4.35 13.73 -39.60
C ILE A 12 2.99 14.42 -39.77
N SER A 13 1.87 13.72 -39.50
CA SER A 13 0.55 14.34 -39.59
C SER A 13 0.41 15.50 -38.60
N ALA A 14 -0.36 16.51 -38.99
CA ALA A 14 -0.55 17.75 -38.23
C ALA A 14 -1.15 17.54 -36.82
N ASP A 15 -1.67 16.34 -36.55
CA ASP A 15 -2.21 15.95 -35.25
C ASP A 15 -1.12 15.73 -34.19
N TYR A 16 0.10 15.40 -34.61
CA TYR A 16 1.23 15.16 -33.69
C TYR A 16 2.17 16.36 -33.57
N TYR A 17 1.86 17.49 -34.21
CA TYR A 17 2.75 18.64 -34.20
C TYR A 17 3.01 19.18 -32.80
N LEU A 18 2.07 19.07 -31.85
CA LEU A 18 2.32 19.48 -30.46
C LEU A 18 3.41 18.66 -29.75
N LEU A 19 3.76 17.46 -30.23
CA LEU A 19 4.82 16.63 -29.66
C LEU A 19 6.22 17.00 -30.20
N CYS A 20 6.31 17.55 -31.41
CA CYS A 20 7.62 17.87 -32.01
C CYS A 20 7.81 19.37 -32.27
N ASP A 21 6.82 20.19 -31.94
CA ASP A 21 6.90 21.66 -32.00
C ASP A 21 7.83 22.16 -30.89
N THR A 22 9.04 22.52 -31.30
CA THR A 22 10.10 22.98 -30.38
C THR A 22 9.86 24.38 -29.83
N GLU A 23 8.88 25.13 -30.36
CA GLU A 23 8.56 26.48 -29.87
C GLU A 23 7.70 26.45 -28.59
N LYS A 24 7.04 25.32 -28.31
CA LYS A 24 6.16 25.17 -27.14
C LYS A 24 6.88 24.51 -25.97
N ALA A 25 7.69 25.30 -25.25
CA ALA A 25 8.47 24.85 -24.10
C ALA A 25 7.66 24.11 -23.00
N TRP A 26 6.39 24.47 -22.78
CA TRP A 26 5.53 23.80 -21.80
C TRP A 26 5.22 22.34 -22.18
N GLY A 27 5.06 22.05 -23.48
CA GLY A 27 4.77 20.70 -23.98
C GLY A 27 5.94 19.75 -23.75
N ILE A 28 7.15 20.19 -24.09
CA ILE A 28 8.40 19.44 -23.89
C ILE A 28 8.62 19.13 -22.41
N VAL A 29 8.42 20.12 -21.53
CA VAL A 29 8.59 19.92 -20.08
C VAL A 29 7.58 18.88 -19.56
N LEU A 30 6.30 18.99 -19.93
CA LEU A 30 5.28 18.02 -19.50
C LEU A 30 5.51 16.63 -20.07
N GLU A 31 5.93 16.55 -21.34
CA GLU A 31 6.28 15.30 -22.00
C GLU A 31 7.42 14.59 -21.26
N SER A 32 8.51 15.32 -20.97
CA SER A 32 9.65 14.76 -20.25
C SER A 32 9.29 14.29 -18.83
N LEU A 33 8.47 15.05 -18.10
CA LEU A 33 7.97 14.68 -16.79
C LEU A 33 7.04 13.47 -16.83
N ALA A 34 6.19 13.37 -17.84
CA ALA A 34 5.32 12.21 -18.05
C ALA A 34 6.12 10.96 -18.42
N ALA A 35 7.08 11.08 -19.34
CA ALA A 35 7.96 9.97 -19.73
C ALA A 35 8.79 9.47 -18.54
N ALA A 36 9.35 10.37 -17.73
CA ALA A 36 10.04 10.01 -16.49
C ALA A 36 9.09 9.29 -15.52
N GLY A 37 7.86 9.78 -15.35
CA GLY A 37 6.82 9.12 -14.56
C GLY A 37 6.50 7.70 -15.05
N ILE A 38 6.40 7.48 -16.37
CA ILE A 38 6.20 6.16 -16.97
C ILE A 38 7.36 5.22 -16.64
N LEU A 39 8.61 5.65 -16.85
CA LEU A 39 9.78 4.83 -16.56
C LEU A 39 9.85 4.44 -15.07
N ILE A 40 9.59 5.40 -14.18
CA ILE A 40 9.56 5.17 -12.73
C ILE A 40 8.42 4.21 -12.36
N THR A 41 7.21 4.40 -12.88
CA THR A 41 6.07 3.50 -12.60
C THR A 41 6.35 2.07 -13.07
N ILE A 42 6.90 1.88 -14.28
CA ILE A 42 7.27 0.55 -14.80
C ILE A 42 8.31 -0.10 -13.88
N PHE A 43 9.36 0.64 -13.49
CA PHE A 43 10.36 0.15 -12.55
C PHE A 43 9.73 -0.27 -11.21
N LEU A 44 8.80 0.52 -10.66
CA LEU A 44 8.11 0.19 -9.42
C LEU A 44 7.18 -1.02 -9.57
N ILE A 45 6.51 -1.18 -10.71
CA ILE A 45 5.71 -2.37 -11.03
C ILE A 45 6.61 -3.62 -11.04
N CYS A 46 7.75 -3.57 -11.74
CA CYS A 46 8.73 -4.66 -11.76
C CYS A 46 9.27 -4.96 -10.34
N SER A 47 9.55 -3.91 -9.56
CA SER A 47 9.97 -4.04 -8.15
C SER A 47 8.90 -4.75 -7.31
N LEU A 48 7.62 -4.39 -7.47
CA LEU A 48 6.52 -5.09 -6.79
C LEU A 48 6.46 -6.57 -7.18
N PHE A 49 6.60 -6.91 -8.46
CA PHE A 49 6.64 -8.31 -8.89
C PHE A 49 7.77 -9.10 -8.23
N PHE A 50 8.96 -8.51 -8.15
CA PHE A 50 10.08 -9.12 -7.42
C PHE A 50 9.78 -9.27 -5.92
N LEU A 51 9.14 -8.28 -5.30
CA LEU A 51 8.72 -8.35 -3.89
C LEU A 51 7.64 -9.42 -3.65
N ILE A 52 6.74 -9.69 -4.60
CA ILE A 52 5.76 -10.79 -4.48
C ILE A 52 6.45 -12.14 -4.29
N CYS A 53 7.55 -12.38 -5.02
CA CYS A 53 8.32 -13.62 -4.90
C CYS A 53 9.08 -13.72 -3.58
N LYS A 54 9.50 -12.58 -3.00
CA LYS A 54 10.35 -12.52 -1.80
C LYS A 54 9.57 -12.47 -0.49
N VAL A 55 8.36 -11.90 -0.49
CA VAL A 55 7.57 -11.69 0.73
C VAL A 55 6.87 -12.99 1.14
N GLN A 56 7.28 -13.53 2.29
CA GLN A 56 6.68 -14.75 2.87
C GLN A 56 5.44 -14.46 3.73
N ASP A 57 5.23 -13.21 4.14
CA ASP A 57 4.07 -12.78 4.92
C ASP A 57 2.83 -12.58 4.03
N ASN A 58 1.83 -13.45 4.23
CA ASN A 58 0.55 -13.40 3.49
C ASN A 58 -0.21 -12.08 3.69
N SER A 59 -0.10 -11.43 4.85
CA SER A 59 -0.78 -10.16 5.13
C SER A 59 -0.22 -9.02 4.28
N LYS A 60 1.12 -8.90 4.23
CA LYS A 60 1.81 -7.95 3.34
C LYS A 60 1.54 -8.26 1.88
N ARG A 61 1.50 -9.54 1.51
CA ARG A 61 1.24 -9.98 0.12
C ARG A 61 -0.12 -9.54 -0.40
N HIS A 62 -1.17 -9.55 0.42
CA HIS A 62 -2.50 -9.05 0.02
C HIS A 62 -2.49 -7.56 -0.32
N MET A 63 -1.68 -6.75 0.38
CA MET A 63 -1.58 -5.31 0.10
C MET A 63 -0.81 -5.01 -1.19
N ILE A 64 0.09 -5.91 -1.61
CA ILE A 64 0.87 -5.72 -2.85
C ILE A 64 -0.05 -5.56 -4.05
N SER A 65 -1.14 -6.33 -4.12
CA SER A 65 -1.94 -6.28 -5.33
C SER A 65 -2.89 -5.06 -5.39
N ILE A 66 -3.22 -4.40 -4.27
CA ILE A 66 -3.80 -3.03 -4.31
C ILE A 66 -2.77 -2.06 -4.92
N LYS A 67 -1.51 -2.14 -4.49
CA LYS A 67 -0.42 -1.27 -4.99
C LYS A 67 -0.17 -1.50 -6.48
N PHE A 68 -0.28 -2.73 -6.95
CA PHE A 68 -0.20 -3.06 -8.38
C PHE A 68 -1.31 -2.37 -9.19
N PHE A 69 -2.58 -2.50 -8.79
CA PHE A 69 -3.69 -1.84 -9.50
C PHE A 69 -3.58 -0.31 -9.44
N PHE A 70 -3.13 0.25 -8.31
CA PHE A 70 -2.88 1.68 -8.21
C PHE A 70 -1.75 2.15 -9.14
N LEU A 71 -0.65 1.41 -9.23
CA LEU A 71 0.44 1.72 -10.16
C LEU A 71 -0.01 1.60 -11.61
N LEU A 72 -0.86 0.62 -11.94
CA LEU A 72 -1.45 0.52 -13.28
C LEU A 72 -2.33 1.75 -13.61
N GLY A 73 -3.13 2.21 -12.63
CA GLY A 73 -3.87 3.46 -12.76
C GLY A 73 -2.95 4.67 -12.94
N THR A 74 -1.87 4.76 -12.15
CA THR A 74 -0.91 5.87 -12.23
C THR A 74 -0.13 5.87 -13.55
N LEU A 75 0.24 4.69 -14.06
CA LEU A 75 0.79 4.52 -15.41
C LEU A 75 -0.22 5.02 -16.47
N GLY A 76 -1.50 4.69 -16.29
CA GLY A 76 -2.59 5.23 -17.10
C GLY A 76 -2.68 6.76 -17.05
N VAL A 77 -2.52 7.39 -15.88
CA VAL A 77 -2.54 8.85 -15.73
C VAL A 77 -1.41 9.49 -16.54
N PHE A 78 -0.19 8.98 -16.43
CA PHE A 78 0.93 9.46 -17.26
C PHE A 78 0.79 9.10 -18.74
N GLY A 79 0.16 7.98 -19.09
CA GLY A 79 -0.14 7.67 -20.49
C GLY A 79 -1.19 8.61 -21.08
N LEU A 80 -2.16 9.01 -20.26
CA LEU A 80 -3.24 9.90 -20.65
C LEU A 80 -2.75 11.32 -20.96
N THR A 81 -1.64 11.78 -20.35
CA THR A 81 -1.05 13.10 -20.68
C THR A 81 -0.68 13.17 -22.16
N PHE A 82 -0.09 12.11 -22.73
CA PHE A 82 0.22 12.04 -24.16
C PHE A 82 -1.05 12.09 -25.02
N ALA A 83 -2.13 11.45 -24.57
CA ALA A 83 -3.41 11.51 -25.27
C ALA A 83 -4.01 12.93 -25.27
N PHE A 84 -3.74 13.76 -24.26
CA PHE A 84 -4.15 15.17 -24.23
C PHE A 84 -3.16 16.11 -24.96
N ILE A 85 -1.88 15.75 -25.05
CA ILE A 85 -0.86 16.50 -25.80
C ILE A 85 -1.06 16.35 -27.33
N ILE A 86 -1.46 15.17 -27.81
CA ILE A 86 -1.79 14.96 -29.22
C ILE A 86 -3.05 15.79 -29.59
N LYS A 87 -3.10 16.37 -30.79
CA LYS A 87 -4.24 17.18 -31.25
C LYS A 87 -5.53 16.37 -31.26
N LEU A 88 -6.63 17.03 -30.88
CA LEU A 88 -7.96 16.43 -30.79
C LEU A 88 -8.45 16.02 -32.18
N ASN A 89 -8.57 14.71 -32.42
CA ASN A 89 -9.20 14.11 -33.60
C ASN A 89 -10.56 13.48 -33.20
N ASP A 90 -11.50 13.32 -34.13
CA ASP A 90 -12.88 12.87 -33.88
C ASP A 90 -12.97 11.52 -33.17
N ARG A 91 -11.97 10.64 -33.36
CA ARG A 91 -11.85 9.37 -32.66
C ARG A 91 -11.22 9.47 -31.27
N THR A 92 -10.39 10.48 -31.03
CA THR A 92 -9.68 10.65 -29.76
C THR A 92 -10.52 11.38 -28.72
N ARG A 93 -11.46 12.24 -29.15
CA ARG A 93 -12.35 12.99 -28.26
C ARG A 93 -13.14 12.08 -27.31
N PRO A 94 -13.88 11.05 -27.76
CA PRO A 94 -14.65 10.18 -26.86
C PRO A 94 -13.75 9.34 -25.95
N THR A 95 -12.63 8.86 -26.50
CA THR A 95 -11.68 8.01 -25.78
C THR A 95 -11.01 8.74 -24.61
N ARG A 96 -10.73 10.04 -24.74
CA ARG A 96 -10.17 10.86 -23.65
C ARG A 96 -11.12 10.95 -22.45
N PHE A 97 -12.40 11.22 -22.70
CA PHE A 97 -13.41 11.40 -21.64
C PHE A 97 -13.59 10.10 -20.86
N PHE A 98 -13.68 8.98 -21.58
CA PHE A 98 -13.80 7.65 -20.99
C PHE A 98 -12.56 7.26 -20.19
N LEU A 99 -11.37 7.33 -20.80
CA LEU A 99 -10.14 6.93 -20.12
C LEU A 99 -9.84 7.80 -18.90
N PHE A 100 -10.06 9.11 -18.97
CA PHE A 100 -9.83 10.02 -17.85
C PHE A 100 -10.65 9.61 -16.61
N GLY A 101 -11.96 9.45 -16.77
CA GLY A 101 -12.83 9.05 -15.67
C GLY A 101 -12.45 7.68 -15.10
N VAL A 102 -12.29 6.68 -15.97
CA VAL A 102 -12.02 5.29 -15.55
C VAL A 102 -10.67 5.13 -14.85
N ILE A 103 -9.62 5.77 -15.36
CA ILE A 103 -8.27 5.69 -14.77
C ILE A 103 -8.24 6.34 -13.38
N PHE A 104 -8.86 7.51 -13.23
CA PHE A 104 -8.93 8.16 -11.91
C PHE A 104 -9.84 7.40 -10.94
N ALA A 105 -10.96 6.87 -11.41
CA ALA A 105 -11.79 5.98 -10.60
C ALA A 105 -10.98 4.78 -10.11
N LEU A 106 -10.14 4.16 -10.95
CA LEU A 106 -9.24 3.08 -10.52
C LEU A 106 -8.28 3.52 -9.42
N CYS A 107 -7.64 4.69 -9.58
CA CYS A 107 -6.71 5.22 -8.59
C CYS A 107 -7.40 5.47 -7.24
N PHE A 108 -8.52 6.19 -7.22
CA PHE A 108 -9.25 6.49 -5.96
C PHE A 108 -9.94 5.27 -5.37
N SER A 109 -10.41 4.32 -6.20
CA SER A 109 -10.94 3.05 -5.69
C SER A 109 -9.88 2.26 -4.94
N CYS A 110 -8.64 2.25 -5.44
CA CYS A 110 -7.51 1.63 -4.74
C CYS A 110 -7.18 2.35 -3.43
N LEU A 111 -7.10 3.69 -3.43
CA LEU A 111 -6.84 4.47 -2.22
C LEU A 111 -7.94 4.31 -1.17
N LEU A 112 -9.21 4.36 -1.59
CA LEU A 112 -10.37 4.15 -0.72
C LEU A 112 -10.36 2.75 -0.11
N THR A 113 -10.13 1.72 -0.93
CA THR A 113 -10.05 0.33 -0.47
C THR A 113 -8.91 0.16 0.54
N HIS A 114 -7.76 0.80 0.30
CA HIS A 114 -6.64 0.79 1.23
C HIS A 114 -6.98 1.53 2.54
N ALA A 115 -7.58 2.71 2.47
CA ALA A 115 -8.01 3.48 3.65
C ALA A 115 -9.04 2.70 4.49
N CYS A 116 -9.99 2.01 3.85
CA CYS A 116 -10.95 1.13 4.51
C CYS A 116 -10.26 -0.04 5.25
N ASN A 117 -9.25 -0.66 4.62
CA ASN A 117 -8.47 -1.73 5.25
C ASN A 117 -7.66 -1.19 6.45
N LEU A 118 -7.02 -0.02 6.31
CA LEU A 118 -6.30 0.64 7.39
C LEU A 118 -7.21 0.98 8.57
N ASN A 119 -8.44 1.46 8.32
CA ASN A 119 -9.40 1.73 9.39
C ASN A 119 -9.74 0.50 10.23
N LYS A 120 -9.74 -0.70 9.64
CA LYS A 120 -9.87 -1.94 10.42
C LYS A 120 -8.62 -2.24 11.24
N LEU A 121 -7.44 -2.09 10.62
CA LEU A 121 -6.14 -2.36 11.26
C LEU A 121 -5.88 -1.43 12.46
N VAL A 122 -6.15 -0.13 12.31
CA VAL A 122 -5.97 0.88 13.38
C VAL A 122 -6.93 0.62 14.56
N ARG A 123 -8.02 -0.11 14.35
CA ARG A 123 -8.98 -0.57 15.38
C ARG A 123 -8.65 -1.97 15.93
N GLY A 124 -7.52 -2.56 15.56
CA GLY A 124 -7.11 -3.90 16.00
C GLY A 124 -7.90 -5.05 15.39
N ARG A 125 -8.65 -4.82 14.30
CA ARG A 125 -9.38 -5.88 13.59
C ARG A 125 -8.47 -6.51 12.53
N LYS A 126 -8.74 -7.78 12.20
CA LYS A 126 -8.03 -8.50 11.11
C LYS A 126 -8.20 -7.78 9.77
N PRO A 127 -7.16 -7.76 8.90
CA PRO A 127 -7.25 -7.17 7.57
C PRO A 127 -8.29 -7.91 6.71
N PHE A 128 -8.76 -7.24 5.66
CA PHE A 128 -9.61 -7.91 4.68
C PHE A 128 -8.82 -8.96 3.88
N SER A 129 -9.52 -10.02 3.46
CA SER A 129 -8.96 -10.98 2.51
C SER A 129 -8.68 -10.31 1.17
N TRP A 130 -7.64 -10.75 0.46
CA TRP A 130 -7.29 -10.31 -0.89
C TRP A 130 -8.50 -10.25 -1.84
N ARG A 131 -9.36 -11.29 -1.80
CA ARG A 131 -10.56 -11.36 -2.66
C ARG A 131 -11.54 -10.23 -2.39
N VAL A 132 -11.71 -9.85 -1.11
CA VAL A 132 -12.62 -8.76 -0.70
C VAL A 132 -12.05 -7.41 -1.11
N LEU A 133 -10.73 -7.22 -1.00
CA LEU A 133 -10.06 -6.01 -1.47
C LEU A 133 -10.19 -5.84 -2.99
N LEU A 134 -9.98 -6.92 -3.75
CA LEU A 134 -10.18 -6.92 -5.20
C LEU A 134 -11.65 -6.60 -5.54
N LEU A 135 -12.60 -7.21 -4.84
CA LEU A 135 -14.03 -6.95 -5.04
C LEU A 135 -14.36 -5.46 -4.85
N PHE A 136 -13.82 -4.79 -3.83
CA PHE A 136 -14.04 -3.35 -3.64
C PHE A 136 -13.46 -2.52 -4.79
N ILE A 137 -12.23 -2.81 -5.23
CA ILE A 137 -11.60 -2.10 -6.35
C ILE A 137 -12.44 -2.26 -7.62
N VAL A 138 -12.82 -3.49 -7.96
CA VAL A 138 -13.62 -3.77 -9.17
C VAL A 138 -15.02 -3.15 -9.03
N SER A 139 -15.65 -3.24 -7.86
CA SER A 139 -16.99 -2.68 -7.65
C SER A 139 -17.02 -1.16 -7.81
N PHE A 140 -16.09 -0.43 -7.19
CA PHE A 140 -16.06 1.03 -7.30
C PHE A 140 -15.66 1.50 -8.71
N THR A 141 -14.72 0.82 -9.36
CA THR A 141 -14.33 1.17 -10.74
C THR A 141 -15.41 0.87 -11.76
N LEU A 142 -16.15 -0.23 -11.59
CA LEU A 142 -17.21 -0.63 -12.50
C LEU A 142 -18.31 0.43 -12.59
N VAL A 143 -18.64 1.10 -11.48
CA VAL A 143 -19.64 2.18 -11.48
C VAL A 143 -19.23 3.31 -12.44
N GLN A 144 -17.97 3.76 -12.39
CA GLN A 144 -17.48 4.77 -13.34
C GLN A 144 -17.47 4.25 -14.77
N VAL A 145 -17.13 2.98 -14.99
CA VAL A 145 -17.15 2.37 -16.33
C VAL A 145 -18.56 2.41 -16.90
N VAL A 146 -19.58 2.01 -16.12
CA VAL A 146 -20.99 2.05 -16.55
C VAL A 146 -21.41 3.48 -16.90
N ILE A 147 -21.16 4.45 -16.01
CA ILE A 147 -21.49 5.87 -16.26
C ILE A 147 -20.82 6.38 -17.55
N SER A 148 -19.54 6.05 -17.74
CA SER A 148 -18.77 6.51 -18.91
C SER A 148 -19.23 5.84 -20.21
N VAL A 149 -19.58 4.55 -20.16
CA VAL A 149 -20.12 3.81 -21.31
C VAL A 149 -21.51 4.34 -21.68
N GLU A 150 -22.40 4.52 -20.72
CA GLU A 150 -23.74 5.06 -20.98
C GLU A 150 -23.68 6.43 -21.64
N TYR A 151 -22.87 7.34 -21.10
CA TYR A 151 -22.68 8.66 -21.72
C TYR A 151 -22.14 8.56 -23.15
N LEU A 152 -21.11 7.74 -23.37
CA LEU A 152 -20.52 7.56 -24.70
C LEU A 152 -21.52 6.97 -25.69
N VAL A 153 -22.29 5.96 -25.29
CA VAL A 153 -23.31 5.35 -26.14
C VAL A 153 -24.39 6.37 -26.47
N THR A 154 -24.90 7.13 -25.50
CA THR A 154 -25.89 8.17 -25.75
C THR A 154 -25.36 9.25 -26.70
N MET A 155 -24.14 9.75 -26.48
CA MET A 155 -23.57 10.81 -27.31
C MET A 155 -23.18 10.33 -28.71
N LEU A 156 -22.61 9.15 -28.87
CA LEU A 156 -22.15 8.64 -30.17
C LEU A 156 -23.28 8.05 -31.02
N VAL A 157 -24.27 7.42 -30.40
CA VAL A 157 -25.36 6.74 -31.13
C VAL A 157 -26.55 7.68 -31.32
N HIS A 158 -26.93 8.41 -30.29
CA HIS A 158 -28.19 9.16 -30.29
C HIS A 158 -28.02 10.64 -30.65
N ARG A 159 -26.90 11.24 -30.27
CA ARG A 159 -26.66 12.70 -30.37
C ARG A 159 -25.35 13.05 -31.07
N ARG A 160 -24.97 12.26 -32.08
CA ARG A 160 -23.67 12.40 -32.76
C ARG A 160 -23.43 13.81 -33.31
N GLU A 161 -24.41 14.37 -34.02
CA GLU A 161 -24.29 15.70 -34.63
C GLU A 161 -24.24 16.82 -33.58
N GLU A 162 -25.02 16.70 -32.50
CA GLU A 162 -24.96 17.60 -31.35
C GLU A 162 -23.60 17.51 -30.63
N PHE A 163 -23.07 16.29 -30.46
CA PHE A 163 -21.77 16.06 -29.80
C PHE A 163 -20.59 16.61 -30.62
N LEU A 164 -20.67 16.57 -31.95
CA LEU A 164 -19.65 17.12 -32.84
C LEU A 164 -19.73 18.66 -32.95
N SER A 165 -20.95 19.22 -32.91
CA SER A 165 -21.21 20.67 -33.03
C SER A 165 -21.23 21.41 -31.69
N MET A 166 -21.05 20.72 -30.55
CA MET A 166 -21.11 21.31 -29.23
C MET A 166 -20.02 22.37 -29.02
N SER A 167 -20.40 23.51 -28.42
CA SER A 167 -19.45 24.53 -27.98
C SER A 167 -18.51 23.96 -26.92
N ARG A 168 -17.24 24.40 -26.95
CA ARG A 168 -16.18 24.02 -26.01
C ARG A 168 -16.60 24.18 -24.55
N GLU A 169 -17.34 25.23 -24.22
CA GLU A 169 -17.83 25.49 -22.85
C GLU A 169 -18.78 24.39 -22.36
N ASN A 170 -19.73 23.97 -23.19
CA ASN A 170 -20.68 22.91 -22.83
C ASN A 170 -19.98 21.55 -22.75
N THR A 171 -19.02 21.29 -23.64
CA THR A 171 -18.16 20.10 -23.57
C THR A 171 -17.37 20.04 -22.27
N ASN A 172 -16.83 21.16 -21.79
CA ASN A 172 -16.12 21.24 -20.51
C ASN A 172 -17.05 20.98 -19.31
N LYS A 173 -18.30 21.49 -19.35
CA LYS A 173 -19.31 21.19 -18.31
C LYS A 173 -19.70 19.72 -18.29
N ASP A 174 -19.96 19.13 -19.45
CA ASP A 174 -20.24 17.70 -19.61
C ASP A 174 -19.07 16.85 -19.10
N PHE A 175 -17.84 17.28 -19.37
CA PHE A 175 -16.65 16.60 -18.89
C PHE A 175 -16.60 16.56 -17.35
N VAL A 176 -16.84 17.69 -16.69
CA VAL A 176 -16.87 17.76 -15.22
C VAL A 176 -18.04 16.96 -14.65
N MET A 177 -19.21 16.99 -15.31
CA MET A 177 -20.38 16.21 -14.91
C MET A 177 -20.06 14.71 -14.87
N LEU A 178 -19.35 14.18 -15.87
CA LEU A 178 -18.95 12.78 -15.91
C LEU A 178 -17.98 12.36 -14.81
N LEU A 179 -17.30 13.33 -14.21
CA LEU A 179 -16.31 13.11 -13.15
C LEU A 179 -16.89 13.29 -11.75
N ILE A 180 -18.19 13.56 -11.63
CA ILE A 180 -18.83 13.76 -10.33
C ILE A 180 -18.68 12.52 -9.43
N TYR A 181 -18.74 11.32 -10.01
CA TYR A 181 -18.52 10.08 -9.26
C TYR A 181 -17.05 9.93 -8.82
N VAL A 182 -16.10 10.34 -9.65
CA VAL A 182 -14.67 10.37 -9.28
C VAL A 182 -14.44 11.36 -8.14
N LEU A 183 -15.05 12.55 -8.19
CA LEU A 183 -15.02 13.54 -7.12
C LEU A 183 -15.62 12.98 -5.82
N PHE A 184 -16.73 12.24 -5.93
CA PHE A 184 -17.33 11.55 -4.79
C PHE A 184 -16.40 10.50 -4.19
N LEU A 185 -15.76 9.66 -5.00
CA LEU A 185 -14.76 8.69 -4.53
C LEU A 185 -13.57 9.37 -3.85
N MET A 186 -13.14 10.51 -4.39
CA MET A 186 -12.05 11.31 -3.82
C MET A 186 -12.42 11.88 -2.45
N ALA A 187 -13.59 12.49 -2.34
CA ALA A 187 -14.12 13.01 -1.07
C ALA A 187 -14.31 11.88 -0.05
N LEU A 188 -14.85 10.74 -0.47
CA LEU A 188 -15.01 9.57 0.39
C LEU A 188 -13.65 9.04 0.85
N THR A 189 -12.65 8.98 -0.03
CA THR A 189 -11.28 8.60 0.33
C THR A 189 -10.70 9.53 1.39
N PHE A 190 -10.87 10.84 1.22
CA PHE A 190 -10.44 11.85 2.18
C PHE A 190 -11.12 11.63 3.55
N LEU A 191 -12.44 11.50 3.59
CA LEU A 191 -13.21 11.27 4.81
C LEU A 191 -12.81 9.95 5.50
N VAL A 192 -12.73 8.86 4.74
CA VAL A 192 -12.31 7.54 5.27
C VAL A 192 -10.88 7.58 5.79
N SER A 193 -9.97 8.28 5.11
CA SER A 193 -8.60 8.46 5.58
C SER A 193 -8.51 9.27 6.87
N MET A 194 -9.40 10.26 7.08
CA MET A 194 -9.47 11.01 8.34
C MET A 194 -9.80 10.10 9.54
N PHE A 195 -10.67 9.10 9.36
CA PHE A 195 -10.98 8.15 10.42
C PHE A 195 -9.81 7.26 10.84
N THR A 196 -8.73 7.18 10.04
CA THR A 196 -7.54 6.39 10.40
C THR A 196 -6.81 6.99 11.59
N PHE A 197 -6.94 8.29 11.85
CA PHE A 197 -6.29 8.96 12.98
C PHE A 197 -6.93 8.62 14.35
N CYS A 198 -8.17 8.12 14.35
CA CYS A 198 -8.96 7.89 15.56
C CYS A 198 -8.70 6.56 16.28
N GLY A 199 -7.83 5.66 15.79
CA GLY A 199 -7.60 4.37 16.47
C GLY A 199 -6.40 4.34 17.42
N SER A 200 -6.09 3.17 17.96
CA SER A 200 -5.12 3.02 19.06
C SER A 200 -3.67 2.86 18.57
N TYR A 201 -3.47 2.19 17.44
CA TYR A 201 -2.14 1.80 16.95
C TYR A 201 -1.43 2.91 16.16
N LYS A 202 -0.28 3.38 16.67
CA LYS A 202 0.45 4.53 16.10
C LYS A 202 1.16 4.25 14.76
N SER A 203 1.62 3.02 14.51
CA SER A 203 2.33 2.70 13.25
C SER A 203 1.40 2.78 12.03
N TRP A 204 0.22 2.19 12.12
CA TRP A 204 -0.80 2.25 11.06
C TRP A 204 -1.35 3.66 10.79
N LYS A 205 -1.32 4.56 11.78
CA LYS A 205 -1.70 5.97 11.58
C LYS A 205 -0.79 6.69 10.59
N ARG A 206 0.50 6.35 10.55
CA ARG A 206 1.43 6.95 9.59
C ARG A 206 1.07 6.60 8.15
N HIS A 207 0.63 5.36 7.90
CA HIS A 207 0.12 4.93 6.60
C HIS A 207 -1.16 5.68 6.20
N GLY A 208 -2.08 5.80 7.15
CA GLY A 208 -3.28 6.63 6.97
C GLY A 208 -2.95 8.09 6.64
N ALA A 209 -1.89 8.64 7.24
CA ALA A 209 -1.44 10.00 6.99
C ALA A 209 -0.95 10.21 5.55
N HIS A 210 -0.19 9.26 4.99
CA HIS A 210 0.26 9.35 3.59
C HIS A 210 -0.92 9.35 2.61
N ILE A 211 -1.93 8.50 2.84
CA ILE A 211 -3.16 8.50 2.01
C ILE A 211 -3.93 9.81 2.16
N PHE A 212 -4.07 10.30 3.40
CA PHE A 212 -4.76 11.57 3.69
C PHE A 212 -4.09 12.75 2.98
N VAL A 213 -2.77 12.87 3.09
CA VAL A 213 -1.99 13.94 2.45
C VAL A 213 -2.09 13.84 0.92
N THR A 214 -1.99 12.64 0.36
CA THR A 214 -2.14 12.40 -1.09
C THR A 214 -3.53 12.80 -1.57
N ALA A 215 -4.59 12.41 -0.86
CA ALA A 215 -5.97 12.78 -1.19
C ALA A 215 -6.18 14.30 -1.10
N LEU A 216 -5.64 14.95 -0.07
CA LEU A 216 -5.74 16.40 0.12
C LEU A 216 -5.11 17.17 -1.06
N PHE A 217 -3.87 16.83 -1.43
CA PHE A 217 -3.20 17.49 -2.56
C PHE A 217 -3.91 17.20 -3.88
N SER A 218 -4.43 15.99 -4.08
CA SER A 218 -5.22 15.68 -5.27
C SER A 218 -6.52 16.49 -5.32
N ILE A 219 -7.23 16.66 -4.19
CA ILE A 219 -8.43 17.51 -4.13
C ILE A 219 -8.08 18.94 -4.52
N ALA A 220 -6.98 19.48 -3.99
CA ALA A 220 -6.53 20.83 -4.32
C ALA A 220 -6.25 20.98 -5.83
N ILE A 221 -5.55 20.02 -6.45
CA ILE A 221 -5.29 20.02 -7.90
C ILE A 221 -6.60 19.98 -8.68
N TRP A 222 -7.53 19.12 -8.30
CA TRP A 222 -8.81 18.98 -8.98
C TRP A 222 -9.66 20.24 -8.88
N VAL A 223 -9.68 20.90 -7.73
CA VAL A 223 -10.39 22.18 -7.55
C VAL A 223 -9.79 23.26 -8.44
N VAL A 224 -8.46 23.41 -8.45
CA VAL A 224 -7.77 24.38 -9.32
C VAL A 224 -8.02 24.07 -10.79
N TRP A 225 -7.94 22.80 -11.17
CA TRP A 225 -8.17 22.35 -12.53
C TRP A 225 -9.61 22.60 -13.01
N ILE A 226 -10.64 22.19 -12.23
CA ILE A 226 -12.05 22.40 -12.58
C ILE A 226 -12.39 23.89 -12.66
N THR A 227 -11.89 24.70 -11.71
CA THR A 227 -12.13 26.15 -11.73
C THR A 227 -11.52 26.81 -12.96
N MET A 228 -10.30 26.41 -13.34
CA MET A 228 -9.66 26.87 -14.57
C MET A 228 -10.43 26.39 -15.80
N LEU A 229 -10.87 25.12 -15.86
CA LEU A 229 -11.58 24.56 -17.01
C LEU A 229 -12.95 25.23 -17.25
N ILE A 230 -13.67 25.62 -16.19
CA ILE A 230 -15.00 26.22 -16.29
C ILE A 230 -14.94 27.75 -16.46
N LYS A 231 -14.03 28.43 -15.76
CA LYS A 231 -13.98 29.91 -15.70
C LYS A 231 -12.72 30.52 -16.30
N GLY A 232 -11.66 29.73 -16.48
CA GLY A 232 -10.36 30.23 -16.94
C GLY A 232 -10.44 30.84 -18.34
N ASN A 233 -11.12 30.17 -19.28
CA ASN A 233 -11.22 30.68 -20.65
C ASN A 233 -12.06 31.96 -20.76
N THR A 234 -13.12 32.10 -19.97
CA THR A 234 -13.99 33.29 -20.00
C THR A 234 -13.34 34.51 -19.33
N VAL A 235 -12.44 34.28 -18.36
CA VAL A 235 -11.74 35.35 -17.63
C VAL A 235 -10.42 35.75 -18.30
N LEU A 236 -9.73 34.82 -18.98
CA LEU A 236 -8.43 35.04 -19.60
C LEU A 236 -8.49 35.33 -21.10
N ASP A 237 -9.69 35.31 -21.70
CA ASP A 237 -9.97 35.61 -23.12
C ASP A 237 -9.05 34.85 -24.12
N LYS A 238 -8.69 33.62 -23.76
CA LYS A 238 -7.78 32.75 -24.53
C LYS A 238 -8.31 31.31 -24.55
N GLU A 239 -8.92 30.90 -25.65
CA GLU A 239 -9.55 29.56 -25.84
C GLU A 239 -8.57 28.37 -25.94
N MET A 240 -7.26 28.62 -25.91
CA MET A 240 -6.21 27.61 -26.19
C MET A 240 -5.63 26.90 -24.95
N TRP A 241 -6.08 27.19 -23.73
CA TRP A 241 -5.42 26.70 -22.51
C TRP A 241 -5.94 25.36 -21.95
N ASP A 242 -7.07 24.85 -22.43
CA ASP A 242 -7.71 23.65 -21.85
C ASP A 242 -6.81 22.41 -21.86
N ASP A 243 -6.23 22.08 -23.02
CA ASP A 243 -5.38 20.89 -23.19
C ASP A 243 -4.08 20.96 -22.35
N PRO A 244 -3.34 22.09 -22.33
CA PRO A 244 -2.23 22.30 -21.39
C PRO A 244 -2.62 22.16 -19.91
N VAL A 245 -3.75 22.74 -19.51
CA VAL A 245 -4.18 22.79 -18.11
C VAL A 245 -4.55 21.39 -17.61
N VAL A 246 -5.24 20.61 -18.43
CA VAL A 246 -5.53 19.19 -18.13
C VAL A 246 -4.22 18.39 -18.07
N ALA A 247 -3.28 18.60 -18.99
CA ALA A 247 -1.99 17.90 -18.98
C ALA A 247 -1.15 18.23 -17.74
N ILE A 248 -1.08 19.50 -17.33
CA ILE A 248 -0.39 19.93 -16.10
C ILE A 248 -1.03 19.26 -14.87
N ALA A 249 -2.37 19.25 -14.79
CA ALA A 249 -3.10 18.63 -13.70
C ALA A 249 -2.82 17.12 -13.62
N LEU A 250 -2.84 16.43 -14.77
CA LEU A 250 -2.53 14.99 -14.87
C LEU A 250 -1.11 14.67 -14.40
N VAL A 251 -0.10 15.35 -14.94
CA VAL A 251 1.31 15.15 -14.57
C VAL A 251 1.51 15.42 -13.08
N SER A 252 1.01 16.56 -12.59
CA SER A 252 1.15 16.95 -11.18
C SER A 252 0.51 15.91 -10.24
N ASN A 253 -0.68 15.43 -10.57
CA ASN A 253 -1.37 14.44 -9.75
C ASN A 253 -0.67 13.06 -9.80
N GLY A 254 -0.18 12.65 -10.97
CA GLY A 254 0.61 11.43 -11.13
C GLY A 254 1.88 11.45 -10.27
N TRP A 255 2.59 12.57 -10.22
CA TRP A 255 3.77 12.73 -9.36
C TRP A 255 3.42 12.71 -7.86
N ILE A 256 2.30 13.30 -7.46
CA ILE A 256 1.81 13.20 -6.07
C ILE A 256 1.52 11.75 -5.70
N PHE A 257 0.85 11.00 -6.58
CA PHE A 257 0.58 9.58 -6.39
C PHE A 257 1.86 8.75 -6.21
N LEU A 258 2.92 9.06 -6.96
CA LEU A 258 4.20 8.37 -6.79
C LEU A 258 4.92 8.77 -5.50
N ILE A 259 5.14 10.07 -5.29
CA ILE A 259 6.02 10.58 -4.23
C ILE A 259 5.35 10.47 -2.86
N MET A 260 4.07 10.86 -2.75
CA MET A 260 3.40 10.96 -1.45
C MET A 260 2.78 9.65 -0.98
N TYR A 261 2.44 8.76 -1.91
CA TYR A 261 1.79 7.48 -1.61
C TYR A 261 2.68 6.27 -1.90
N ILE A 262 3.10 6.04 -3.15
CA ILE A 262 3.80 4.79 -3.52
C ILE A 262 5.18 4.67 -2.89
N VAL A 263 6.00 5.72 -2.91
CA VAL A 263 7.38 5.67 -2.38
C VAL A 263 7.39 5.30 -0.88
N PRO A 264 6.64 5.98 0.01
CA PRO A 264 6.54 5.59 1.42
C PRO A 264 6.05 4.16 1.62
N GLU A 265 5.09 3.73 0.81
CA GLU A 265 4.48 2.40 0.88
C GLU A 265 5.42 1.27 0.43
N ILE A 266 6.33 1.53 -0.52
CA ILE A 266 7.34 0.55 -0.96
C ILE A 266 8.49 0.50 0.03
N CYS A 267 8.97 1.65 0.53
CA CYS A 267 9.99 1.70 1.58
C CYS A 267 9.58 0.93 2.85
N PHE A 268 8.28 0.92 3.16
CA PHE A 268 7.77 0.11 4.27
C PHE A 268 7.72 -1.38 3.96
N LEU A 269 7.35 -1.77 2.73
CA LEU A 269 7.33 -3.19 2.34
C LEU A 269 8.73 -3.82 2.40
N THR A 270 9.78 -3.03 2.15
CA THR A 270 11.17 -3.48 2.23
C THR A 270 11.74 -3.42 3.66
N ALA A 271 11.06 -2.75 4.59
CA ALA A 271 11.49 -2.68 5.99
C ALA A 271 11.27 -4.04 6.71
N PRO A 272 12.20 -4.43 7.62
CA PRO A 272 12.08 -5.67 8.38
C PRO A 272 10.80 -5.68 9.22
N LEU A 273 10.18 -6.87 9.35
CA LEU A 273 8.94 -7.06 10.10
C LEU A 273 9.17 -6.67 11.58
N LYS A 274 8.43 -5.66 12.08
CA LYS A 274 8.38 -5.36 13.51
C LYS A 274 7.15 -6.05 14.10
N LEU A 275 7.38 -6.94 15.07
CA LEU A 275 6.30 -7.74 15.69
C LEU A 275 5.27 -6.84 16.41
N GLU A 276 5.67 -5.65 16.85
CA GLU A 276 4.79 -4.63 17.46
C GLU A 276 3.76 -3.99 16.51
N ASP A 277 3.90 -4.18 15.20
CA ASP A 277 2.96 -3.59 14.23
C ASP A 277 1.65 -4.38 14.10
N TYR A 278 1.60 -5.61 14.61
CA TYR A 278 0.37 -6.41 14.60
C TYR A 278 -0.23 -6.48 16.00
N PRO A 279 -1.57 -6.48 16.14
CA PRO A 279 -2.17 -6.81 17.41
C PRO A 279 -1.59 -8.17 17.85
N PRO A 280 -1.18 -8.33 19.12
CA PRO A 280 -0.63 -9.59 19.58
C PRO A 280 -1.65 -10.69 19.28
N GLU A 281 -1.31 -11.58 18.34
CA GLU A 281 -2.08 -12.80 18.16
C GLU A 281 -1.87 -13.60 19.44
N ASN A 282 -2.86 -13.51 20.34
CA ASN A 282 -2.96 -14.31 21.55
C ASN A 282 -3.07 -15.83 21.25
N ASP A 283 -2.94 -16.23 19.97
CA ASP A 283 -2.97 -17.60 19.50
C ASP A 283 -1.57 -18.24 19.44
N PHE A 284 -0.48 -17.47 19.54
CA PHE A 284 0.89 -18.02 19.63
C PHE A 284 1.32 -18.30 21.07
N CYS A 285 0.48 -18.99 21.84
CA CYS A 285 0.87 -19.76 23.03
C CYS A 285 -0.26 -20.67 23.53
N GLN A 286 -1.01 -21.31 22.62
CA GLN A 286 -1.64 -22.58 22.97
C GLN A 286 -1.35 -23.59 21.87
N PRO A 287 -0.61 -24.68 22.15
CA PRO A 287 -0.44 -25.78 21.22
C PRO A 287 -1.79 -26.49 21.06
N LYS A 288 -2.65 -25.97 20.18
CA LYS A 288 -3.84 -26.68 19.71
C LYS A 288 -3.34 -27.65 18.64
N PHE A 289 -3.33 -28.94 19.00
CA PHE A 289 -2.88 -30.08 18.19
C PHE A 289 -1.37 -30.38 18.20
N ILE A 290 -0.79 -30.56 19.38
CA ILE A 290 0.04 -31.76 19.53
C ILE A 290 -0.94 -32.92 19.44
N LYS A 291 -0.93 -33.67 18.33
CA LYS A 291 -1.40 -35.06 18.37
C LYS A 291 -0.68 -35.65 19.57
N GLN A 292 -1.43 -36.04 20.59
CA GLN A 292 -0.94 -36.82 21.71
C GLN A 292 -0.52 -38.17 21.14
N ALA A 293 0.63 -38.20 20.44
CA ALA A 293 1.40 -39.40 20.29
C ALA A 293 1.66 -39.79 21.73
N THR A 294 1.03 -40.89 22.13
CA THR A 294 1.13 -41.51 23.43
C THR A 294 2.60 -41.72 23.72
N GLY A 295 3.23 -40.70 24.31
CA GLY A 295 4.53 -40.83 24.93
C GLY A 295 4.30 -41.84 26.04
N VAL A 296 4.87 -43.03 25.85
CA VAL A 296 5.00 -43.99 26.93
C VAL A 296 5.96 -43.33 27.91
N ASP A 297 5.40 -42.58 28.86
CA ASP A 297 6.13 -42.13 30.02
C ASP A 297 6.68 -43.38 30.70
N ASN A 298 8.01 -43.49 30.79
CA ASN A 298 8.67 -44.52 31.56
C ASN A 298 8.30 -44.33 33.03
N ARG A 299 7.17 -44.93 33.45
CA ARG A 299 6.72 -45.01 34.85
C ARG A 299 7.57 -46.01 35.65
N ALA A 300 8.88 -45.83 35.64
CA ALA A 300 9.78 -46.69 36.42
C ALA A 300 9.95 -46.20 37.87
N TYR A 301 9.60 -44.95 38.20
CA TYR A 301 9.87 -44.39 39.54
C TYR A 301 8.87 -43.31 39.94
N THR A 302 7.62 -43.68 40.24
CA THR A 302 6.74 -42.89 41.13
C THR A 302 5.48 -43.70 41.45
N GLN A 303 5.59 -44.67 42.36
CA GLN A 303 4.40 -45.17 43.07
C GLN A 303 4.75 -45.86 44.42
N ASP A 304 5.74 -45.36 45.16
CA ASP A 304 6.07 -45.94 46.48
C ASP A 304 5.85 -44.98 47.67
N GLU A 305 5.06 -43.91 47.51
CA GLU A 305 4.65 -43.07 48.65
C GLU A 305 3.14 -43.11 48.98
N ILE A 306 2.33 -43.93 48.31
CA ILE A 306 0.87 -43.97 48.56
C ILE A 306 0.38 -45.29 49.19
N VAL A 307 1.20 -46.36 49.27
CA VAL A 307 0.71 -47.68 49.74
C VAL A 307 1.36 -48.14 51.06
N GLN A 308 2.01 -47.22 51.78
CA GLN A 308 2.53 -47.53 53.12
C GLN A 308 1.44 -47.49 54.22
N ASP A 309 0.22 -47.02 53.90
CA ASP A 309 -0.89 -46.93 54.86
C ASP A 309 -1.91 -48.09 54.76
N LEU A 310 -1.65 -49.12 53.94
CA LEU A 310 -2.61 -50.22 53.71
C LEU A 310 -2.02 -51.62 53.93
N ARG A 311 -0.90 -51.71 54.64
CA ARG A 311 -0.24 -52.97 55.01
C ARG A 311 -0.33 -53.31 56.51
N GLU A 312 -1.34 -52.80 57.21
CA GLU A 312 -2.00 -53.60 58.25
C GLU A 312 -3.17 -54.32 57.59
N MET A 313 -3.15 -55.66 57.65
CA MET A 313 -4.14 -56.59 57.07
C MET A 313 -4.05 -56.76 55.55
N ARG A 314 -3.94 -57.94 54.96
CA ARG A 314 -4.05 -59.31 55.43
C ARG A 314 -3.88 -60.18 54.17
N ASN A 315 -2.97 -61.16 54.24
CA ASN A 315 -2.99 -62.43 53.49
C ASN A 315 -2.90 -62.41 51.95
N LEU A 316 -1.81 -62.97 51.38
CA LEU A 316 -1.77 -64.26 50.65
C LEU A 316 -0.54 -64.35 49.70
N ASN A 317 0.34 -65.29 50.04
CA ASN A 317 1.10 -66.22 49.20
C ASN A 317 1.88 -65.72 47.95
N TYR A 318 3.17 -65.51 48.20
CA TYR A 318 4.38 -66.03 47.53
C TYR A 318 4.34 -66.50 46.05
N SER A 319 5.31 -66.02 45.28
CA SER A 319 5.85 -66.66 44.06
C SER A 319 7.32 -66.22 43.84
N PRO A 320 8.20 -67.09 43.28
CA PRO A 320 9.55 -67.27 43.80
C PRO A 320 10.63 -66.97 42.75
N TYR A 321 11.28 -65.79 42.77
CA TYR A 321 12.63 -65.59 42.22
C TYR A 321 13.18 -64.28 42.79
N ALA A 322 13.84 -64.36 43.94
CA ALA A 322 14.61 -63.25 44.52
C ALA A 322 16.09 -63.61 44.43
N SER A 323 16.83 -63.00 43.51
CA SER A 323 18.30 -62.96 43.57
C SER A 323 18.70 -61.72 44.38
N GLN A 324 19.34 -62.00 45.51
CA GLN A 324 19.88 -61.04 46.47
C GLN A 324 21.01 -60.21 45.85
N PHE A 325 20.88 -58.89 45.86
CA PHE A 325 22.03 -57.98 45.92
C PHE A 325 21.68 -56.78 46.81
N GLN A 326 22.27 -56.73 47.99
CA GLN A 326 22.25 -55.54 48.85
C GLN A 326 23.28 -54.54 48.32
N MET A 327 22.85 -53.31 47.98
CA MET A 327 23.75 -52.18 47.75
C MET A 327 23.84 -51.32 49.01
N LYS A 328 25.08 -51.15 49.46
CA LYS A 328 25.53 -50.38 50.62
C LYS A 328 25.21 -48.89 50.41
N ALA A 329 24.59 -48.25 51.41
CA ALA A 329 24.27 -46.82 51.37
C ALA A 329 25.55 -45.98 51.32
N ILE A 330 25.58 -45.00 50.40
CA ILE A 330 26.62 -43.96 50.31
C ILE A 330 26.27 -42.84 51.28
N GLU A 331 27.23 -42.46 52.10
CA GLU A 331 27.16 -41.43 53.14
C GLU A 331 27.08 -40.02 52.52
N PRO A 332 26.31 -39.08 53.10
CA PRO A 332 26.04 -37.79 52.46
C PRO A 332 27.25 -36.87 52.57
N GLN A 333 27.84 -36.49 51.43
CA GLN A 333 28.98 -35.58 51.38
C GLN A 333 28.55 -34.16 50.97
N ASN A 334 28.57 -33.28 51.97
CA ASN A 334 28.77 -31.82 52.02
C ASN A 334 28.49 -30.92 50.79
N ASP A 335 27.66 -29.91 51.03
CA ASP A 335 27.58 -28.55 50.47
C ASP A 335 28.39 -28.23 49.20
N PHE A 336 27.69 -28.15 48.06
CA PHE A 336 28.18 -27.46 46.86
C PHE A 336 27.51 -26.08 46.75
N SER A 337 28.18 -25.06 47.28
CA SER A 337 27.84 -23.65 46.99
C SER A 337 28.55 -23.20 45.70
N ILE A 338 27.78 -22.58 44.80
CA ILE A 338 28.28 -22.03 43.53
C ILE A 338 29.25 -20.87 43.84
N PRO A 339 30.50 -20.85 43.31
CA PRO A 339 31.43 -19.76 43.59
C PRO A 339 30.95 -18.46 42.95
N ARG A 340 30.70 -17.42 43.75
CA ARG A 340 30.53 -16.06 43.21
C ARG A 340 31.88 -15.54 42.67
N PRO A 341 31.90 -14.84 41.52
CA PRO A 341 33.13 -14.26 40.99
C PRO A 341 33.66 -13.18 41.95
N LYS A 342 34.92 -13.32 42.39
CA LYS A 342 35.62 -12.30 43.18
C LYS A 342 35.91 -11.08 42.28
N ALA A 343 35.52 -9.89 42.74
CA ALA A 343 35.92 -8.65 42.08
C ALA A 343 37.46 -8.53 42.11
N ARG A 344 38.07 -8.33 40.93
CA ARG A 344 39.50 -8.01 40.83
C ARG A 344 39.76 -6.66 41.49
N THR A 345 40.71 -6.61 42.41
CA THR A 345 41.26 -5.36 42.95
C THR A 345 41.94 -4.57 41.84
N SER A 346 41.70 -3.26 41.83
CA SER A 346 42.29 -2.30 40.88
C SER A 346 43.83 -2.33 40.91
N PRO A 347 44.53 -2.26 39.76
CA PRO A 347 46.01 -2.30 39.71
C PRO A 347 46.73 -1.10 40.34
N TYR A 348 46.00 -0.07 40.77
CA TYR A 348 46.57 1.18 41.28
C TYR A 348 46.57 1.29 42.81
N HIS A 349 46.30 0.20 43.53
CA HIS A 349 46.12 0.25 44.98
C HIS A 349 47.38 0.64 45.78
N ASP A 350 48.58 0.55 45.17
CA ASP A 350 49.87 0.85 45.79
C ASP A 350 50.58 2.10 45.21
N TYR A 351 49.88 2.95 44.46
CA TYR A 351 50.48 4.19 43.95
C TYR A 351 50.58 5.24 45.07
N THR A 352 51.63 5.15 45.88
CA THR A 352 52.01 6.22 46.80
C THR A 352 52.63 7.35 45.99
N GLY A 353 51.86 8.43 45.81
CA GLY A 353 52.30 9.63 45.12
C GLY A 353 53.62 10.13 45.71
N GLY A 354 54.61 10.29 44.83
CA GLY A 354 55.96 10.73 45.19
C GLY A 354 55.94 12.00 46.03
N LYS A 355 56.19 11.83 47.33
CA LYS A 355 56.77 12.86 48.19
C LYS A 355 58.08 12.28 48.67
N SER A 356 59.19 12.87 48.23
CA SER A 356 60.41 12.87 49.02
C SER A 356 60.82 14.31 49.30
N PRO A 357 61.43 14.54 50.48
CA PRO A 357 61.73 15.86 51.00
C PRO A 357 63.14 16.33 50.58
N MET A 358 63.28 17.66 50.57
CA MET A 358 64.50 18.48 50.41
C MET A 358 65.13 18.54 49.01
#